data_AF-A0A351IT19-F1
#
_entry.id   AF-A0A351IT19-F1
#
_cell.length_a   1.000
_cell.length_b   1.000
_cell.length_c   1.000
_cell.angle_alpha   90.00
_cell.angle_beta   90.00
_cell.angle_gamma   90.00
#
_symmetry.space_group_name_H-M   'P 1'
#
loop_
_entity.id
_entity.type
_entity.pdbx_description
1 polymer ?
#
loop_
_entity_poly.entity_id
_entity_poly.type
_entity_poly.pdbx_seq_one_letter_code
_entity_poly.pdbx_strand_id
1 'polypeptide(L)' 'MPMPTSPKPTGPNQIRLLDDPSLHRPVDVAVSCGDPTAIRSDTGWQPELSLDRTLVDLLEYWRERLRRDPEAD' A
#
# COMPACT_ATOMS: atom_id res chain seq x y z
N MET A 1 -16.39 22.04 8.97
CA MET A 1 -17.54 21.70 8.09
C MET A 1 -17.98 20.28 8.44
N PRO A 2 -19.28 19.94 8.40
CA PRO A 2 -19.70 18.55 8.51
C PRO A 2 -19.25 17.77 7.27
N MET A 3 -18.65 16.60 7.46
CA MET A 3 -18.31 15.67 6.36
C MET A 3 -19.60 15.15 5.71
N PRO A 4 -19.68 15.04 4.37
CA PRO A 4 -20.82 14.41 3.71
C PRO A 4 -20.89 12.92 4.07
N THR A 5 -22.04 12.45 4.53
CA THR A 5 -22.27 11.04 4.82
C THR A 5 -22.37 10.24 3.52
N SER A 6 -21.27 9.59 3.11
CA SER A 6 -21.25 8.72 1.93
C SER A 6 -22.30 7.61 2.03
N PRO A 7 -23.02 7.30 0.92
CA PRO A 7 -24.08 6.29 0.90
C PRO A 7 -23.56 4.87 1.20
N LYS A 8 -24.47 4.01 1.66
CA LYS A 8 -24.12 2.81 2.43
C LYS A 8 -23.70 1.58 1.58
N PRO A 9 -22.74 0.82 2.13
CA PRO A 9 -22.46 -0.59 1.85
C PRO A 9 -23.61 -1.45 1.29
N THR A 10 -23.57 -1.90 0.03
CA THR A 10 -24.53 -2.84 -0.59
C THR A 10 -23.87 -3.70 -1.70
N GLY A 11 -22.91 -4.57 -1.36
CA GLY A 11 -22.19 -5.45 -2.30
C GLY A 11 -21.10 -6.28 -1.59
N PRO A 12 -20.67 -7.44 -2.12
CA PRO A 12 -19.90 -8.42 -1.34
C PRO A 12 -18.45 -8.03 -1.01
N ASN A 13 -17.83 -7.13 -1.79
CA ASN A 13 -16.42 -6.71 -1.61
C ASN A 13 -16.29 -5.19 -1.39
N GLN A 14 -17.17 -4.60 -0.58
CA GLN A 14 -17.36 -3.15 -0.58
C GLN A 14 -16.71 -2.45 0.62
N ILE A 15 -15.56 -1.83 0.36
CA ILE A 15 -14.75 -1.09 1.34
C ILE A 15 -15.41 0.25 1.66
N ARG A 16 -15.49 0.59 2.95
CA ARG A 16 -15.92 1.92 3.41
C ARG A 16 -14.69 2.75 3.77
N LEU A 17 -14.50 3.87 3.08
CA LEU A 17 -13.52 4.86 3.49
C LEU A 17 -13.99 5.49 4.82
N LEU A 18 -13.13 5.46 5.83
CA LEU A 18 -13.30 6.15 7.10
C LEU A 18 -12.10 7.08 7.29
N ASP A 19 -12.37 8.34 7.60
CA ASP A 19 -11.33 9.30 7.94
C ASP A 19 -10.99 9.16 9.43
N ASP A 20 -9.72 8.95 9.73
CA ASP A 20 -9.19 8.93 11.09
C ASP A 20 -8.06 9.96 11.20
N PRO A 21 -8.33 11.13 11.83
CA PRO A 21 -7.33 12.18 12.01
C PRO A 21 -6.10 11.76 12.82
N SER A 22 -6.13 10.65 13.56
CA SER A 22 -4.94 10.12 14.25
C SER A 22 -3.94 9.45 13.29
N LEU A 23 -4.39 9.06 12.10
CA LEU A 23 -3.55 8.50 11.04
C LEU A 23 -3.03 9.56 10.06
N HIS A 24 -3.51 10.81 10.15
CA HIS A 24 -3.01 11.92 9.34
C HIS A 24 -1.58 12.26 9.73
N ARG A 25 -0.70 12.38 8.73
CA ARG A 25 0.67 12.88 8.95
C ARG A 25 0.62 14.40 9.06
N PRO A 26 1.28 15.02 10.06
CA PRO A 26 1.31 16.49 10.19
C PRO A 26 1.89 17.22 8.96
N VAL A 27 2.66 16.51 8.13
CA VAL A 27 3.20 16.98 6.85
C VAL A 27 3.14 15.82 5.86
N ASP A 28 2.52 16.04 4.70
CA ASP A 28 2.56 15.11 3.57
C ASP A 28 3.62 15.54 2.55
N VAL A 29 4.39 14.55 2.06
CA VAL A 29 5.36 14.73 0.98
C VAL A 29 4.66 14.40 -0.34
N ALA A 30 4.38 15.42 -1.15
CA ALA A 30 3.60 15.28 -2.38
C ALA A 30 4.22 14.30 -3.40
N VAL A 31 5.56 14.27 -3.51
CA VAL A 31 6.32 13.34 -4.35
C VAL A 31 7.64 13.00 -3.66
N SER A 32 7.99 11.72 -3.62
CA SER A 32 9.30 11.23 -3.16
C SER A 32 9.89 10.30 -4.22
N CYS A 33 10.89 10.80 -4.95
CA CYS A 33 11.60 10.05 -5.98
C CYS A 33 13.11 10.13 -5.70
N GLY A 34 13.72 8.99 -5.35
CA GLY A 34 15.17 8.89 -5.17
C GLY A 34 15.91 8.61 -6.48
N ASP A 35 17.13 9.12 -6.60
CA ASP A 35 18.05 8.79 -7.70
C ASP A 35 19.05 7.69 -7.26
N PRO A 36 18.99 6.48 -7.84
CA PRO A 36 19.89 5.39 -7.52
C PRO A 36 21.24 5.44 -8.28
N THR A 37 21.56 6.51 -9.01
CA THR A 37 22.76 6.58 -9.88
C THR A 37 24.06 6.30 -9.14
N ALA A 38 24.25 6.81 -7.93
CA ALA A 38 25.48 6.60 -7.15
C ALA A 38 25.69 5.10 -6.81
N ILE A 39 24.71 4.46 -6.16
CA ILE A 39 24.81 3.03 -5.78
C ILE A 39 24.91 2.10 -7.00
N ARG A 40 24.24 2.45 -8.12
CA ARG A 40 24.39 1.77 -9.41
C ARG A 40 25.81 1.86 -9.96
N SER A 41 26.44 3.03 -9.86
CA SER A 41 27.79 3.27 -10.38
C SER A 41 28.86 2.55 -9.53
N ASP A 42 28.75 2.63 -8.21
CA ASP A 42 29.78 2.14 -7.29
C ASP A 42 29.77 0.61 -7.13
N THR A 43 28.60 -0.03 -7.28
CA THR A 43 28.42 -1.46 -6.95
C THR A 43 27.77 -2.28 -8.07
N GLY A 44 27.30 -1.65 -9.16
CA GLY A 44 26.46 -2.31 -10.16
C GLY A 44 25.06 -2.68 -9.65
N TRP A 45 24.69 -2.29 -8.42
CA TRP A 45 23.42 -2.68 -7.80
C TRP A 45 22.21 -2.19 -8.60
N GLN A 46 21.24 -3.07 -8.76
CA GLN A 46 19.95 -2.76 -9.35
C GLN A 46 18.87 -3.67 -8.74
N PRO A 47 17.61 -3.22 -8.67
CA PRO A 47 16.52 -4.09 -8.21
C PRO A 47 16.31 -5.24 -9.19
N GLU A 48 16.38 -6.48 -8.69
CA GLU A 48 16.13 -7.70 -9.47
C GLU A 48 14.63 -7.90 -9.76
N LEU A 49 13.76 -7.29 -8.96
CA LEU A 49 12.31 -7.33 -9.09
C LEU A 49 11.78 -5.94 -9.48
N SER A 50 10.86 -5.89 -10.45
CA SER A 50 10.09 -4.68 -10.71
C SER A 50 9.12 -4.39 -9.55
N LEU A 51 8.72 -3.13 -9.42
CA LEU A 51 7.71 -2.73 -8.42
C LEU A 51 6.39 -3.47 -8.66
N ASP A 52 5.94 -3.57 -9.92
CA ASP A 52 4.71 -4.26 -10.28
C ASP A 52 4.71 -5.73 -9.82
N ARG A 53 5.82 -6.44 -10.06
CA ARG A 53 6.00 -7.81 -9.60
C ARG A 53 6.00 -7.90 -8.08
N THR A 54 6.74 -7.02 -7.40
CA THR A 54 6.80 -6.98 -5.94
C THR A 54 5.42 -6.78 -5.31
N LEU A 55 4.58 -5.93 -5.91
CA LEU A 55 3.21 -5.68 -5.45
C LEU A 55 2.29 -6.89 -5.67
N VAL A 56 2.41 -7.60 -6.81
CA VAL A 56 1.65 -8.83 -7.08
C VAL A 56 2.08 -9.96 -6.15
N ASP A 57 3.38 -10.20 -6.02
CA ASP A 57 3.94 -11.26 -5.17
C ASP A 57 3.55 -11.04 -3.69
N LEU A 58 3.58 -9.79 -3.20
CA LEU A 58 3.13 -9.42 -1.85
C LEU A 58 1.61 -9.64 -1.66
N LEU A 59 0.79 -9.25 -2.63
CA LEU A 59 -0.66 -9.39 -2.55
C LEU A 59 -1.10 -10.85 -2.53
N GLU A 60 -0.49 -11.71 -3.36
CA GLU A 60 -0.80 -13.14 -3.36
C GLU A 60 -0.29 -13.84 -2.10
N TYR A 61 0.87 -13.45 -1.54
CA TYR A 61 1.31 -13.94 -0.23
C TYR A 61 0.25 -13.73 0.85
N TRP A 62 -0.30 -12.51 0.97
CA TRP A 62 -1.33 -12.21 1.98
C TRP A 62 -2.65 -12.94 1.71
N ARG A 63 -3.07 -13.04 0.44
CA ARG A 63 -4.25 -13.83 0.04
C ARG A 63 -4.08 -15.31 0.37
N GLU A 64 -2.89 -15.88 0.20
CA GLU A 64 -2.63 -17.26 0.57
C GLU A 64 -2.57 -17.44 2.09
N ARG A 65 -1.90 -16.54 2.82
CA ARG A 65 -1.83 -16.56 4.29
C ARG A 65 -3.22 -16.58 4.92
N LEU A 66 -4.10 -15.66 4.55
CA LEU A 66 -5.46 -15.55 5.10
C LEU A 66 -6.39 -16.72 4.72
N ARG A 67 -6.10 -17.44 3.62
CA ARG A 67 -6.80 -18.70 3.28
C ARG A 67 -6.36 -19.87 4.15
N ARG A 68 -5.10 -19.86 4.63
CA ARG A 68 -4.51 -20.92 5.46
C ARG A 68 -4.82 -20.72 6.94
N ASP A 69 -4.82 -19.46 7.39
CA ASP A 69 -5.14 -19.06 8.76
C ASP A 69 -5.97 -17.76 8.74
N PRO A 70 -7.29 -17.83 8.96
CA PRO A 70 -8.19 -16.67 8.96
C PRO A 70 -7.99 -15.71 10.14
N GLU A 71 -7.33 -16.13 11.22
CA GLU A 71 -7.09 -15.33 12.43
C GLU A 71 -5.68 -14.68 12.41
N ALA A 72 -4.99 -14.72 11.27
CA ALA A 72 -3.60 -14.29 11.14
C ALA A 72 -3.38 -12.77 10.95
N ASP A 73 -3.98 -11.96 11.83
CA ASP A 73 -3.72 -10.52 12.04
C ASP A 73 -2.79 -10.29 13.26
#